data_AF-M1Z1S7-F1
#
_entry.id   AF-M1Z1S7-F1
#
_cell.length_a   1.000
_cell.length_b   1.000
_cell.length_c   1.000
_cell.angle_alpha   90.00
_cell.angle_beta   90.00
_cell.angle_gamma   90.00
#
_symmetry.space_group_name_H-M   'P 1'
#
loop_
_entity.id
_entity.type
_entity.pdbx_description
1 polymer ?
#
loop_
_entity_poly.entity_id
_entity_poly.type
_entity_poly.pdbx_seq_one_letter_code
_entity_poly.pdbx_strand_id
1 'polypeptide(L)'
;MSLCPVGFAKPLSDQNRCEIPMDNVDEKIDTLMRDKLVSLMQENTVRIKNINIKYTTSNKKHTIERWRAFYDSFDKMFRLMPRELVRVEKEVRSKFVQSMGPERKLRLLSYINSEADLLFEKLEKECRQDFKKLGEEAEFEERLEKTRAKFTDNLETQLQKCMEALETETSASGKLPISELCRMYDLNEGFLHELNLIDPLQKIQLRLKEAASDSELQSRIEDVKEALKRIAHSLQSGGPKNIDSASARKGHKMVVARETMALRDLVINTNYLLEYALVPDEYLNSELANKLYRKVESFFDTGRHEWKPEAACFKAVYEYALVRGQHHA
;
A
#
# COMPACT_ATOMS: atom_id res chain seq x y z
N MET A 1 -15.93 -67.88 7.18
CA MET A 1 -14.67 -67.27 7.65
C MET A 1 -14.36 -66.13 6.68
N SER A 2 -14.75 -64.89 7.01
CA SER A 2 -13.95 -63.87 7.73
C SER A 2 -12.93 -63.21 6.80
N LEU A 3 -12.77 -61.89 6.63
CA LEU A 3 -13.37 -60.62 7.07
C LEU A 3 -12.76 -59.57 6.10
N CYS A 4 -13.47 -58.50 5.73
CA CYS A 4 -12.86 -57.31 5.10
C CYS A 4 -11.96 -56.56 6.11
N PRO A 5 -11.04 -55.65 5.70
CA PRO A 5 -11.46 -54.26 5.50
C PRO A 5 -10.69 -53.41 4.44
N VAL A 6 -11.48 -52.59 3.74
CA VAL A 6 -11.35 -51.12 3.56
C VAL A 6 -9.94 -50.51 3.57
N GLY A 7 -9.45 -50.08 2.41
CA GLY A 7 -8.37 -49.10 2.26
C GLY A 7 -8.94 -47.75 1.80
N PHE A 8 -9.03 -46.80 2.73
CA PHE A 8 -9.40 -45.40 2.48
C PHE A 8 -8.42 -44.76 1.47
N ALA A 9 -8.93 -44.32 0.31
CA ALA A 9 -8.25 -43.34 -0.51
C ALA A 9 -8.28 -42.00 0.22
N LYS A 10 -7.13 -41.58 0.76
CA LYS A 10 -6.92 -40.20 1.24
C LYS A 10 -7.12 -39.24 0.05
N PRO A 11 -7.88 -38.15 0.20
CA PRO A 11 -7.86 -37.08 -0.78
C PRO A 11 -6.45 -36.46 -0.79
N LEU A 12 -5.87 -36.36 -1.99
CA LEU A 12 -4.61 -35.66 -2.23
C LEU A 12 -4.74 -34.24 -1.68
N SER A 13 -3.85 -33.94 -0.74
CA SER A 13 -3.75 -32.66 -0.07
C SER A 13 -3.55 -31.52 -1.06
N ASP A 14 -4.20 -30.43 -0.71
CA ASP A 14 -4.34 -29.14 -1.36
C ASP A 14 -2.99 -28.36 -1.44
N GLN A 15 -1.93 -29.00 -1.94
CA GLN A 15 -0.53 -28.53 -1.81
C GLN A 15 0.07 -27.92 -3.08
N ASN A 16 -0.73 -27.60 -4.10
CA ASN A 16 -0.26 -26.90 -5.30
C ASN A 16 -1.13 -25.68 -5.65
N ARG A 17 -1.58 -24.93 -4.63
CA ARG A 17 -1.81 -23.51 -4.86
C ARG A 17 -0.44 -22.91 -5.11
N CYS A 18 -0.27 -22.27 -6.27
CA CYS A 18 0.87 -21.42 -6.53
C CYS A 18 0.90 -20.35 -5.44
N GLU A 19 1.68 -20.60 -4.38
CA GLU A 19 2.15 -19.58 -3.46
C GLU A 19 3.01 -18.64 -4.31
N ILE A 20 2.39 -17.58 -4.81
CA ILE A 20 3.13 -16.41 -5.27
C ILE A 20 3.82 -15.87 -4.00
N PRO A 21 5.15 -15.82 -3.94
CA PRO A 21 5.88 -15.52 -2.71
C PRO A 21 5.43 -14.18 -2.10
N MET A 22 5.15 -14.24 -0.81
CA MET A 22 4.62 -13.17 0.02
C MET A 22 5.74 -12.19 0.41
N ASP A 23 6.33 -11.51 -0.57
CA ASP A 23 7.55 -10.70 -0.38
C ASP A 23 7.40 -9.16 -0.56
N ASN A 24 6.35 -8.60 -1.17
CA ASN A 24 6.52 -7.25 -1.76
C ASN A 24 5.93 -6.01 -1.03
N VAL A 25 5.63 -6.05 0.28
CA VAL A 25 5.36 -4.80 1.06
C VAL A 25 6.61 -4.35 1.80
N ASP A 26 7.18 -5.23 2.62
CA ASP A 26 8.44 -4.97 3.32
C ASP A 26 9.57 -4.66 2.32
N GLU A 27 9.71 -5.45 1.24
CA GLU A 27 10.73 -5.20 0.21
C GLU A 27 10.52 -3.87 -0.55
N LYS A 28 9.26 -3.53 -0.83
CA LYS A 28 8.91 -2.26 -1.46
C LYS A 28 9.25 -1.10 -0.54
N ILE A 29 8.95 -1.23 0.75
CA ILE A 29 9.33 -0.23 1.74
C ILE A 29 10.84 -0.12 1.80
N ASP A 30 11.57 -1.23 1.89
CA ASP A 30 13.04 -1.25 1.97
C ASP A 30 13.66 -0.58 0.73
N THR A 31 13.08 -0.79 -0.44
CA THR A 31 13.53 -0.14 -1.69
C THR A 31 13.28 1.38 -1.64
N LEU A 32 12.08 1.80 -1.27
CA LEU A 32 11.74 3.22 -1.17
C LEU A 32 12.53 3.94 -0.05
N MET A 33 12.83 3.24 1.05
CA MET A 33 13.68 3.76 2.12
C MET A 33 15.12 3.94 1.66
N ARG A 34 15.68 2.98 0.90
CA ARG A 34 17.00 3.12 0.27
C ARG A 34 17.05 4.33 -0.64
N ASP A 35 16.07 4.50 -1.52
CA ASP A 35 15.99 5.67 -2.41
C ASP A 35 15.90 6.98 -1.62
N LYS A 36 15.12 6.98 -0.53
CA LYS A 36 14.98 8.16 0.33
C LYS A 36 16.28 8.50 1.07
N LEU A 37 17.02 7.51 1.55
CA LEU A 37 18.34 7.68 2.15
C LEU A 37 19.32 8.29 1.15
N VAL A 38 19.37 7.77 -0.07
CA VAL A 38 20.21 8.31 -1.15
C VAL A 38 19.86 9.77 -1.44
N SER A 39 18.57 10.12 -1.49
CA SER A 39 18.12 11.51 -1.66
C SER A 39 18.65 12.42 -0.54
N LEU A 40 18.56 11.99 0.72
CA LEU A 40 19.08 12.78 1.86
C LEU A 40 20.59 12.99 1.78
N MET A 41 21.35 11.97 1.36
CA MET A 41 22.80 12.06 1.16
C MET A 41 23.16 13.00 0.01
N GLN A 42 22.40 13.00 -1.08
CA GLN A 42 22.59 13.91 -2.21
C GLN A 42 22.32 15.36 -1.79
N GLU A 43 21.22 15.62 -1.08
CA GLU A 43 20.93 16.93 -0.51
C GLU A 43 22.06 17.42 0.41
N ASN A 44 22.60 16.54 1.25
CA ASN A 44 23.73 16.87 2.11
C ASN A 44 24.99 17.21 1.31
N THR A 45 25.26 16.46 0.25
CA THR A 45 26.39 16.71 -0.66
C THR A 45 26.28 18.08 -1.32
N VAL A 46 25.09 18.49 -1.74
CA VAL A 46 24.84 19.84 -2.27
C VAL A 46 25.09 20.91 -1.21
N ARG A 47 24.62 20.71 0.02
CA ARG A 47 24.88 21.65 1.14
C ARG A 47 26.38 21.81 1.40
N ILE A 48 27.13 20.71 1.45
CA ILE A 48 28.59 20.71 1.62
C ILE A 48 29.29 21.44 0.47
N LYS A 49 28.87 21.22 -0.78
CA LYS A 49 29.40 21.93 -1.95
C LYS A 49 29.22 23.45 -1.80
N ASN A 50 28.03 23.89 -1.39
CA ASN A 50 27.73 25.31 -1.18
C ASN A 50 28.54 25.91 -0.03
N ILE A 51 28.75 25.16 1.06
CA ILE A 51 29.64 25.55 2.16
C ILE A 51 31.07 25.73 1.62
N ASN A 52 31.59 24.76 0.88
CA ASN A 52 32.95 24.86 0.32
C ASN A 52 33.11 26.08 -0.59
N ILE A 53 32.13 26.38 -1.46
CA ILE A 53 32.14 27.59 -2.30
C ILE A 53 32.16 28.85 -1.43
N LYS A 54 31.25 28.96 -0.44
CA LYS A 54 31.17 30.14 0.43
C LYS A 54 32.49 30.43 1.16
N TYR A 55 33.12 29.40 1.73
CA TYR A 55 34.35 29.56 2.52
C TYR A 55 35.61 29.68 1.66
N THR A 56 35.59 29.20 0.41
CA THR A 56 36.68 29.48 -0.55
C THR A 56 36.61 30.92 -1.07
N THR A 57 35.43 31.39 -1.48
CA THR A 57 35.23 32.78 -1.95
C THR A 57 35.56 33.81 -0.86
N SER A 58 35.30 33.50 0.41
CA SER A 58 35.63 34.39 1.54
C SER A 58 37.04 34.22 2.10
N ASN A 59 37.90 33.42 1.44
CA ASN A 59 39.26 33.08 1.87
C ASN A 59 39.36 32.52 3.31
N LYS A 60 38.33 31.81 3.77
CA LYS A 60 38.22 31.19 5.10
C LYS A 60 38.22 29.66 5.02
N LYS A 61 38.97 29.09 4.08
CA LYS A 61 38.96 27.64 3.79
C LYS A 61 39.49 26.78 4.94
N HIS A 62 40.42 27.31 5.73
CA HIS A 62 41.12 26.58 6.78
C HIS A 62 40.69 26.99 8.19
N THR A 63 39.51 27.61 8.31
CA THR A 63 39.02 28.08 9.60
C THR A 63 38.09 27.07 10.25
N ILE A 64 38.00 27.13 11.59
CA ILE A 64 37.12 26.25 12.36
C ILE A 64 35.65 26.45 11.99
N GLU A 65 35.25 27.66 11.60
CA GLU A 65 33.86 27.95 11.22
C GLU A 65 33.42 27.17 9.98
N ARG A 66 34.33 26.90 9.03
CA ARG A 66 34.02 26.04 7.89
C ARG A 66 33.71 24.63 8.34
N TRP A 67 34.53 24.08 9.24
CA TRP A 67 34.38 22.71 9.72
C TRP A 67 33.16 22.54 10.64
N ARG A 68 32.84 23.54 11.46
CA ARG A 68 31.56 23.63 12.17
C ARG A 68 30.38 23.63 11.20
N ALA A 69 30.42 24.46 10.15
CA ALA A 69 29.36 24.49 9.14
C ALA A 69 29.22 23.14 8.37
N PHE A 70 30.36 22.49 8.10
CA PHE A 70 30.39 21.16 7.48
C PHE A 70 29.72 20.12 8.37
N TYR A 71 30.11 20.08 9.64
CA TYR A 71 29.49 19.23 10.66
C TYR A 71 27.99 19.49 10.76
N ASP A 72 27.58 20.75 10.85
CA ASP A 72 26.17 21.14 10.98
C ASP A 72 25.33 20.68 9.78
N SER A 73 25.92 20.51 8.60
CA SER A 73 25.24 19.93 7.43
C SER A 73 24.91 18.45 7.63
N PHE A 74 25.84 17.67 8.19
CA PHE A 74 25.61 16.28 8.59
C PHE A 74 24.63 16.17 9.75
N ASP A 75 24.78 17.00 10.79
CA ASP A 75 23.86 17.03 11.93
C ASP A 75 22.41 17.28 11.47
N LYS A 76 22.21 18.21 10.52
CA LYS A 76 20.90 18.42 9.90
C LYS A 76 20.36 17.17 9.20
N MET A 77 21.22 16.42 8.50
CA MET A 77 20.82 15.16 7.86
C MET A 77 20.43 14.11 8.90
N PHE A 78 21.22 13.92 9.94
CA PHE A 78 20.93 12.97 11.03
C PHE A 78 19.61 13.30 11.75
N ARG A 79 19.29 14.58 11.96
CA ARG A 79 17.99 14.96 12.56
C ARG A 79 16.79 14.61 11.69
N LEU A 80 16.93 14.70 10.36
CA LEU A 80 15.84 14.45 9.42
C LEU A 80 15.68 12.97 9.07
N MET A 81 16.78 12.23 9.04
CA MET A 81 16.83 10.86 8.54
C MET A 81 15.82 9.92 9.23
N PRO A 82 15.74 9.81 10.57
CA PRO A 82 14.78 8.90 11.19
C PRO A 82 13.34 9.20 10.81
N ARG A 83 12.96 10.49 10.82
CA ARG A 83 11.60 10.93 10.46
C ARG A 83 11.27 10.60 9.02
N GLU A 84 12.16 10.95 8.09
CA GLU A 84 11.91 10.79 6.65
C GLU A 84 11.91 9.31 6.23
N LEU A 85 12.75 8.47 6.84
CA LEU A 85 12.78 7.03 6.56
C LEU A 85 11.56 6.32 7.14
N VAL A 86 11.21 6.58 8.41
CA VAL A 86 10.03 5.98 9.05
C VAL A 86 8.73 6.46 8.41
N ARG A 87 8.71 7.67 7.84
CA ARG A 87 7.57 8.17 7.07
C ARG A 87 7.26 7.29 5.85
N VAL A 88 8.28 6.73 5.18
CA VAL A 88 8.06 5.80 4.06
C VAL A 88 7.32 4.56 4.54
N GLU A 89 7.75 3.96 5.65
CA GLU A 89 7.08 2.83 6.29
C GLU A 89 5.60 3.14 6.57
N LYS A 90 5.34 4.29 7.21
CA LYS A 90 3.98 4.74 7.51
C LYS A 90 3.15 4.89 6.23
N GLU A 91 3.62 5.69 5.27
CA GLU A 91 2.86 6.03 4.06
C GLU A 91 2.54 4.81 3.20
N VAL A 92 3.45 3.83 3.16
CA VAL A 92 3.18 2.56 2.50
C VAL A 92 2.15 1.82 3.33
N ARG A 93 2.45 1.40 4.58
CA ARG A 93 1.56 0.54 5.40
C ARG A 93 0.15 1.10 5.63
N SER A 94 -0.01 2.41 5.78
CA SER A 94 -1.34 3.05 5.89
C SER A 94 -2.22 2.77 4.67
N LYS A 95 -1.65 2.68 3.46
CA LYS A 95 -2.40 2.29 2.25
C LYS A 95 -2.88 0.84 2.30
N PHE A 96 -2.16 -0.01 3.03
CA PHE A 96 -2.46 -1.43 3.17
C PHE A 96 -3.28 -1.74 4.43
N VAL A 97 -3.57 -0.72 5.25
CA VAL A 97 -4.23 -0.90 6.56
C VAL A 97 -3.52 -2.00 7.36
N GLN A 98 -2.18 -1.97 7.33
CA GLN A 98 -1.34 -3.00 7.93
C GLN A 98 -0.60 -2.39 9.13
N SER A 99 -0.69 -3.05 10.28
CA SER A 99 0.12 -2.68 11.44
C SER A 99 1.60 -3.01 11.21
N MET A 100 2.47 -2.35 11.98
CA MET A 100 3.89 -2.68 12.01
C MET A 100 4.15 -3.61 13.20
N GLY A 101 4.56 -4.85 12.92
CA GLY A 101 4.91 -5.81 13.96
C GLY A 101 6.23 -5.48 14.69
N PRO A 102 6.45 -6.04 15.89
CA PRO A 102 7.66 -5.80 16.68
C PRO A 102 8.95 -6.28 15.96
N GLU A 103 8.89 -7.38 15.20
CA GLU A 103 10.04 -7.86 14.42
C GLU A 103 10.45 -6.86 13.35
N ARG A 104 9.48 -6.24 12.65
CA ARG A 104 9.75 -5.19 11.66
C ARG A 104 10.37 -3.96 12.31
N LYS A 105 9.88 -3.54 13.48
CA LYS A 105 10.50 -2.46 14.26
C LYS A 105 11.98 -2.72 14.53
N LEU A 106 12.33 -3.95 14.96
CA LEU A 106 13.73 -4.33 15.21
C LEU A 106 14.57 -4.33 13.93
N ARG A 107 14.03 -4.81 12.80
CA ARG A 107 14.71 -4.76 11.50
C ARG A 107 15.00 -3.31 11.09
N LEU A 108 14.01 -2.41 11.21
CA LEU A 108 14.17 -1.00 10.88
C LEU A 108 15.17 -0.29 11.79
N LEU A 109 15.14 -0.57 13.10
CA LEU A 109 16.15 -0.08 14.05
C LEU A 109 17.54 -0.49 13.59
N SER A 110 17.75 -1.77 13.33
CA SER A 110 19.05 -2.31 12.90
C SER A 110 19.53 -1.68 11.60
N TYR A 111 18.66 -1.64 10.58
CA TYR A 111 18.99 -1.07 9.27
C TYR A 111 19.34 0.41 9.35
N ILE A 112 18.48 1.24 9.96
CA ILE A 112 18.70 2.68 10.03
C ILE A 112 19.93 3.02 10.88
N ASN A 113 20.17 2.30 11.99
CA ASN A 113 21.39 2.49 12.78
C ASN A 113 22.65 2.11 12.00
N SER A 114 22.62 1.00 11.26
CA SER A 114 23.78 0.58 10.44
C SER A 114 24.13 1.63 9.37
N GLU A 115 23.12 2.17 8.68
CA GLU A 115 23.32 3.25 7.71
C GLU A 115 23.81 4.55 8.36
N ALA A 116 23.31 4.87 9.56
CA ALA A 116 23.76 6.03 10.31
C ALA A 116 25.21 5.89 10.78
N ASP A 117 25.63 4.71 11.23
CA ASP A 117 27.01 4.43 11.65
C ASP A 117 28.00 4.62 10.51
N LEU A 118 27.69 4.12 9.31
CA LEU A 118 28.53 4.36 8.11
C LEU A 118 28.68 5.87 7.82
N LEU A 119 27.61 6.65 8.04
CA LEU A 119 27.65 8.10 7.83
C LEU A 119 28.40 8.83 8.95
N PHE A 120 28.32 8.35 10.19
CA PHE A 120 29.12 8.88 11.29
C PHE A 120 30.61 8.59 11.08
N GLU A 121 30.98 7.39 10.65
CA GLU A 121 32.36 7.03 10.28
C GLU A 121 32.89 7.96 9.18
N LYS A 122 32.06 8.24 8.17
CA LYS A 122 32.40 9.20 7.11
C LYS A 122 32.64 10.60 7.69
N LEU A 123 31.75 11.10 8.54
CA LEU A 123 31.90 12.41 9.20
C LEU A 123 33.17 12.47 10.05
N GLU A 124 33.46 11.44 10.84
CA GLU A 124 34.66 11.33 11.65
C GLU A 124 35.93 11.38 10.79
N LYS A 125 35.96 10.60 9.70
CA LYS A 125 37.09 10.57 8.78
C LYS A 125 37.34 11.92 8.11
N GLU A 126 36.28 12.66 7.80
CA GLU A 126 36.37 13.94 7.09
C GLU A 126 36.67 15.14 8.02
N CYS A 127 36.21 15.12 9.27
CA CYS A 127 36.29 16.29 10.17
C CYS A 127 37.31 16.15 11.30
N ARG A 128 37.48 14.96 11.91
CA ARG A 128 38.20 14.81 13.19
C ARG A 128 39.62 15.36 13.14
N GLN A 129 40.36 15.06 12.05
CA GLN A 129 41.74 15.51 11.90
C GLN A 129 41.87 17.04 11.84
N ASP A 130 40.93 17.73 11.21
CA ASP A 130 41.02 19.18 11.06
C ASP A 130 40.55 19.92 12.32
N PHE A 131 39.55 19.40 13.04
CA PHE A 131 39.25 19.87 14.41
C PHE A 131 40.45 19.70 15.34
N LYS A 132 41.15 18.57 15.26
CA LYS A 132 42.37 18.32 16.02
C LYS A 132 43.49 19.32 15.72
N LYS A 133 43.77 19.57 14.43
CA LYS A 133 44.79 20.57 14.02
C LYS A 133 44.48 21.98 14.53
N LEU A 134 43.21 22.29 14.73
CA LEU A 134 42.74 23.59 15.21
C LEU A 134 42.58 23.66 16.74
N GLY A 135 42.94 22.58 17.46
CA GLY A 135 42.85 22.53 18.92
C GLY A 135 41.45 22.30 19.49
N GLU A 136 40.48 21.90 18.66
CA GLU A 136 39.05 21.80 18.99
C GLU A 136 38.57 20.33 18.96
N GLU A 137 39.47 19.37 19.20
CA GLU A 137 39.14 17.92 19.19
C GLU A 137 38.05 17.58 20.22
N ALA A 138 38.10 18.17 21.42
CA ALA A 138 37.10 17.97 22.46
C ALA A 138 35.69 18.44 22.05
N GLU A 139 35.59 19.59 21.36
CA GLU A 139 34.31 20.08 20.84
C GLU A 139 33.73 19.10 19.80
N PHE A 140 34.59 18.54 18.94
CA PHE A 140 34.16 17.57 17.94
C PHE A 140 33.58 16.30 18.58
N GLU A 141 34.27 15.71 19.57
CA GLU A 141 33.78 14.51 20.25
C GLU A 141 32.47 14.78 21.00
N GLU A 142 32.36 15.89 21.74
CA GLU A 142 31.12 16.25 22.45
C GLU A 142 29.93 16.39 21.48
N ARG A 143 30.15 17.07 20.34
CA ARG A 143 29.12 17.20 19.31
C ARG A 143 28.71 15.84 18.76
N LEU A 144 29.68 15.00 18.42
CA LEU A 144 29.46 13.68 17.85
C LEU A 144 28.65 12.78 18.79
N GLU A 145 29.02 12.68 20.06
CA GLU A 145 28.27 11.93 21.08
C GLU A 145 26.84 12.46 21.20
N LYS A 146 26.67 13.78 21.27
CA LYS A 146 25.36 14.42 21.38
C LYS A 146 24.47 14.14 20.16
N THR A 147 25.04 14.18 18.96
CA THR A 147 24.29 13.88 17.73
C THR A 147 23.94 12.40 17.64
N ARG A 148 24.83 11.48 18.03
CA ARG A 148 24.53 10.03 18.14
C ARG A 148 23.38 9.76 19.12
N ALA A 149 23.46 10.29 20.34
CA ALA A 149 22.42 10.10 21.35
C ALA A 149 21.05 10.63 20.88
N LYS A 150 21.02 11.84 20.30
CA LYS A 150 19.79 12.43 19.74
C LYS A 150 19.25 11.65 18.55
N PHE A 151 20.12 11.07 17.73
CA PHE A 151 19.71 10.25 16.59
C PHE A 151 18.95 9.00 17.06
N THR A 152 19.54 8.28 18.01
CA THR A 152 18.95 7.05 18.58
C THR A 152 17.59 7.34 19.23
N ASP A 153 17.52 8.34 20.11
CA ASP A 153 16.27 8.75 20.77
C ASP A 153 15.18 9.16 19.76
N ASN A 154 15.56 9.94 18.74
CA ASN A 154 14.64 10.34 17.68
C ASN A 154 14.16 9.12 16.88
N LEU A 155 15.04 8.17 16.52
CA LEU A 155 14.67 6.98 15.78
C LEU A 155 13.66 6.12 16.54
N GLU A 156 13.93 5.83 17.80
CA GLU A 156 13.00 5.07 18.66
C GLU A 156 11.65 5.78 18.77
N THR A 157 11.67 7.10 18.99
CA THR A 157 10.46 7.93 19.06
C THR A 157 9.66 7.90 17.75
N GLN A 158 10.31 8.05 16.60
CA GLN A 158 9.61 8.02 15.30
C GLN A 158 9.01 6.64 15.03
N LEU A 159 9.74 5.56 15.32
CA LEU A 159 9.22 4.20 15.14
C LEU A 159 8.04 3.91 16.06
N GLN A 160 8.10 4.34 17.32
CA GLN A 160 7.00 4.17 18.26
C GLN A 160 5.75 4.93 17.82
N LYS A 161 5.91 6.21 17.41
CA LYS A 161 4.81 7.00 16.84
C LYS A 161 4.24 6.39 15.56
N CYS A 162 5.08 5.76 14.74
CA CYS A 162 4.64 5.08 13.53
C CYS A 162 3.75 3.88 13.87
N MET A 163 4.16 3.03 14.83
CA MET A 163 3.35 1.90 15.30
C MET A 163 1.99 2.36 15.80
N GLU A 164 1.97 3.31 16.74
CA GLU A 164 0.75 3.83 17.33
C GLU A 164 -0.19 4.44 16.28
N ALA A 165 0.36 5.19 15.33
CA ALA A 165 -0.41 5.76 14.23
C ALA A 165 -1.02 4.67 13.33
N LEU A 166 -0.25 3.65 12.97
CA LEU A 166 -0.73 2.55 12.14
C LEU A 166 -1.79 1.70 12.87
N GLU A 167 -1.61 1.46 14.17
CA GLU A 167 -2.60 0.76 15.00
C GLU A 167 -3.89 1.56 15.12
N THR A 168 -3.78 2.88 15.33
CA THR A 168 -4.94 3.77 15.40
C THR A 168 -5.67 3.83 14.06
N GLU A 169 -4.95 3.99 12.96
CA GLU A 169 -5.52 4.00 11.61
C GLU A 169 -6.19 2.66 11.27
N THR A 170 -5.60 1.54 11.69
CA THR A 170 -6.19 0.20 11.50
C THR A 170 -7.45 0.02 12.35
N SER A 171 -7.43 0.47 13.60
CA SER A 171 -8.52 0.25 14.56
C SER A 171 -9.69 1.22 14.38
N ALA A 172 -9.42 2.48 14.05
CA ALA A 172 -10.44 3.53 13.92
C ALA A 172 -11.14 3.54 12.55
N SER A 173 -10.52 2.97 11.52
CA SER A 173 -10.99 3.18 10.15
C SER A 173 -12.22 2.34 9.77
N GLY A 174 -12.61 1.34 10.56
CA GLY A 174 -13.63 0.35 10.18
C GLY A 174 -13.27 -0.46 8.92
N LYS A 175 -12.06 -0.25 8.39
CA LYS A 175 -11.47 -0.90 7.22
C LYS A 175 -10.95 -2.26 7.64
N LEU A 176 -11.08 -3.21 6.72
CA LEU A 176 -10.66 -4.58 6.95
C LEU A 176 -9.17 -4.75 6.61
N PRO A 177 -8.43 -5.63 7.29
CA PRO A 177 -7.13 -6.06 6.82
C PRO A 177 -7.20 -6.58 5.38
N ILE A 178 -6.14 -6.41 4.58
CA ILE A 178 -6.09 -6.91 3.20
C ILE A 178 -6.37 -8.41 3.14
N SER A 179 -5.82 -9.20 4.07
CA SER A 179 -6.06 -10.64 4.14
C SER A 179 -7.55 -10.98 4.27
N GLU A 180 -8.30 -10.15 5.00
CA GLU A 180 -9.74 -10.30 5.12
C GLU A 180 -10.46 -9.88 3.85
N LEU A 181 -10.05 -8.79 3.18
CA LEU A 181 -10.58 -8.43 1.86
C LEU A 181 -10.33 -9.52 0.82
N CYS A 182 -9.12 -10.09 0.77
CA CYS A 182 -8.77 -11.21 -0.11
C CYS A 182 -9.73 -12.38 0.12
N ARG A 183 -9.94 -12.78 1.37
CA ARG A 183 -10.90 -13.84 1.75
C ARG A 183 -12.34 -13.47 1.37
N MET A 184 -12.73 -12.22 1.58
CA MET A 184 -14.09 -11.75 1.34
C MET A 184 -14.46 -11.63 -0.12
N TYR A 185 -13.50 -11.49 -1.03
CA TYR A 185 -13.76 -11.35 -2.47
C TYR A 185 -13.15 -12.48 -3.31
N ASP A 186 -12.57 -13.50 -2.65
CA ASP A 186 -11.81 -14.59 -3.30
C ASP A 186 -10.75 -14.06 -4.29
N LEU A 187 -10.08 -12.97 -3.90
CA LEU A 187 -9.04 -12.30 -4.68
C LEU A 187 -7.69 -12.56 -4.02
N ASN A 188 -6.67 -12.88 -4.80
CA ASN A 188 -5.30 -12.85 -4.28
C ASN A 188 -4.84 -11.39 -4.08
N GLU A 189 -3.90 -11.21 -3.15
CA GLU A 189 -3.38 -9.89 -2.78
C GLU A 189 -2.73 -9.16 -3.96
N GLY A 190 -2.03 -9.89 -4.85
CA GLY A 190 -1.43 -9.32 -6.06
C GLY A 190 -2.46 -8.64 -6.97
N PHE A 191 -3.61 -9.28 -7.20
CA PHE A 191 -4.72 -8.72 -7.98
C PHE A 191 -5.31 -7.47 -7.33
N LEU A 192 -5.42 -7.42 -6.00
CA LEU A 192 -5.89 -6.22 -5.30
C LEU A 192 -4.96 -5.03 -5.53
N HIS A 193 -3.65 -5.26 -5.59
CA HIS A 193 -2.63 -4.24 -5.82
C HIS A 193 -2.55 -3.79 -7.26
N GLU A 194 -2.37 -4.73 -8.18
CA GLU A 194 -2.22 -4.43 -9.62
C GLU A 194 -3.40 -3.63 -10.15
N LEU A 195 -4.59 -3.89 -9.62
CA LEU A 195 -5.83 -3.26 -10.05
C LEU A 195 -6.28 -2.10 -9.15
N ASN A 196 -5.54 -1.81 -8.08
CA ASN A 196 -5.90 -0.78 -7.10
C ASN A 196 -7.34 -0.95 -6.56
N LEU A 197 -7.70 -2.17 -6.15
CA LEU A 197 -9.06 -2.51 -5.70
C LEU A 197 -9.29 -2.36 -4.21
N ILE A 198 -8.22 -2.18 -3.41
CA ILE A 198 -8.32 -2.08 -1.95
C ILE A 198 -9.32 -0.98 -1.56
N ASP A 199 -9.09 0.26 -1.99
CA ASP A 199 -9.97 1.38 -1.64
C ASP A 199 -11.43 1.20 -2.11
N PRO A 200 -11.70 0.83 -3.38
CA PRO A 200 -13.06 0.51 -3.82
C PRO A 200 -13.76 -0.58 -2.98
N LEU A 201 -13.07 -1.70 -2.70
CA LEU A 201 -13.66 -2.82 -1.95
C LEU A 201 -13.88 -2.47 -0.47
N GLN A 202 -12.98 -1.69 0.15
CA GLN A 202 -13.18 -1.14 1.49
C GLN A 202 -14.45 -0.28 1.54
N LYS A 203 -14.64 0.59 0.55
CA LYS A 203 -15.83 1.45 0.47
C LYS A 203 -17.11 0.65 0.25
N ILE A 204 -17.09 -0.40 -0.57
CA ILE A 204 -18.23 -1.31 -0.71
C ILE A 204 -18.58 -1.94 0.64
N GLN A 205 -17.57 -2.36 1.41
CA GLN A 205 -17.81 -2.94 2.73
C GLN A 205 -18.34 -1.92 3.76
N LEU A 206 -17.86 -0.68 3.73
CA LEU A 206 -18.42 0.38 4.57
C LEU A 206 -19.89 0.63 4.23
N ARG A 207 -20.25 0.65 2.94
CA ARG A 207 -21.65 0.79 2.50
C ARG A 207 -22.53 -0.38 2.92
N LEU A 208 -22.01 -1.61 2.95
CA LEU A 208 -22.71 -2.76 3.53
C LEU A 208 -23.04 -2.55 5.02
N LYS A 209 -22.13 -1.93 5.78
CA LYS A 209 -22.36 -1.57 7.19
C LYS A 209 -23.37 -0.43 7.32
N GLU A 210 -23.31 0.57 6.45
CA GLU A 210 -24.26 1.70 6.43
C GLU A 210 -25.68 1.26 6.08
N ALA A 211 -25.83 0.29 5.17
CA ALA A 211 -27.11 -0.30 4.80
C ALA A 211 -27.70 -1.25 5.85
N ALA A 212 -27.06 -1.46 7.00
CA ALA A 212 -27.47 -2.48 7.98
C ALA A 212 -28.89 -2.28 8.54
N SER A 213 -29.44 -1.06 8.48
CA SER A 213 -30.81 -0.76 8.89
C SER A 213 -31.86 -1.08 7.81
N ASP A 214 -31.44 -1.31 6.57
CA ASP A 214 -32.31 -1.63 5.44
C ASP A 214 -32.00 -3.05 4.93
N SER A 215 -32.81 -4.01 5.36
CA SER A 215 -32.60 -5.43 5.05
C SER A 215 -32.72 -5.75 3.56
N GLU A 216 -33.51 -4.98 2.81
CA GLU A 216 -33.68 -5.17 1.38
C GLU A 216 -32.44 -4.68 0.61
N LEU A 217 -31.98 -3.47 0.91
CA LEU A 217 -30.74 -2.94 0.34
C LEU A 217 -29.56 -3.85 0.72
N GLN A 218 -29.42 -4.20 1.99
CA GLN A 218 -28.34 -5.07 2.47
C GLN A 218 -28.27 -6.39 1.68
N SER A 219 -29.40 -7.05 1.45
CA SER A 219 -29.47 -8.28 0.64
C SER A 219 -28.95 -8.05 -0.78
N ARG A 220 -29.38 -6.95 -1.43
CA ARG A 220 -28.97 -6.62 -2.80
C ARG A 220 -27.47 -6.30 -2.91
N ILE A 221 -26.89 -5.63 -1.91
CA ILE A 221 -25.43 -5.37 -1.88
C ILE A 221 -24.66 -6.67 -1.66
N GLU A 222 -25.16 -7.59 -0.84
CA GLU A 222 -24.51 -8.90 -0.64
C GLU A 222 -24.56 -9.75 -1.93
N ASP A 223 -25.66 -9.72 -2.69
CA ASP A 223 -25.75 -10.37 -4.00
C ASP A 223 -24.70 -9.82 -4.99
N VAL A 224 -24.50 -8.50 -4.99
CA VAL A 224 -23.44 -7.84 -5.79
C VAL A 224 -22.04 -8.29 -5.36
N LYS A 225 -21.80 -8.44 -4.05
CA LYS A 225 -20.53 -8.94 -3.54
C LYS A 225 -20.27 -10.38 -3.99
N GLU A 226 -21.28 -11.25 -3.94
CA GLU A 226 -21.18 -12.63 -4.45
C GLU A 226 -20.98 -12.68 -5.97
N ALA A 227 -21.62 -11.79 -6.73
CA ALA A 227 -21.36 -11.64 -8.16
C ALA A 227 -19.91 -11.25 -8.45
N LEU A 228 -19.36 -10.26 -7.72
CA LEU A 228 -17.96 -9.84 -7.86
C LEU A 228 -16.98 -10.97 -7.56
N LYS A 229 -17.26 -11.82 -6.55
CA LYS A 229 -16.46 -13.03 -6.26
C LYS A 229 -16.44 -13.98 -7.45
N ARG A 230 -17.60 -14.31 -8.03
CA ARG A 230 -17.69 -15.23 -9.18
C ARG A 230 -16.93 -14.70 -10.40
N ILE A 231 -17.07 -13.40 -10.66
CA ILE A 231 -16.33 -12.71 -11.73
C ILE A 231 -14.82 -12.78 -11.47
N ALA A 232 -14.36 -12.46 -10.27
CA ALA A 232 -12.96 -12.55 -9.86
C ALA A 232 -12.39 -13.97 -9.98
N HIS A 233 -13.17 -14.98 -9.58
CA HIS A 233 -12.78 -16.38 -9.67
C HIS A 233 -12.61 -16.84 -11.13
N SER A 234 -13.52 -16.44 -12.04
CA SER A 234 -13.43 -16.75 -13.48
C SER A 234 -12.16 -16.21 -14.16
N LEU A 235 -11.59 -15.12 -13.62
CA LEU A 235 -10.36 -14.53 -14.13
C LEU A 235 -9.11 -15.23 -13.59
N GLN A 236 -9.14 -15.65 -12.33
CA GLN A 236 -8.00 -16.29 -11.66
C GLN A 236 -7.85 -17.78 -12.00
N SER A 237 -8.93 -18.46 -12.36
CA SER A 237 -8.93 -19.89 -12.71
C SER A 237 -8.17 -20.24 -14.00
N GLY A 238 -7.69 -19.22 -14.73
CA GLY A 238 -6.72 -19.36 -15.82
C GLY A 238 -7.33 -19.89 -17.12
N GLY A 239 -7.11 -19.18 -18.22
CA GLY A 239 -7.42 -19.69 -19.56
C GLY A 239 -6.55 -20.90 -19.95
N PRO A 240 -6.77 -21.49 -21.13
CA PRO A 240 -6.14 -22.74 -21.55
C PRO A 240 -4.61 -22.68 -21.40
N LYS A 241 -4.06 -23.62 -20.60
CA LYS A 241 -2.63 -23.64 -20.20
C LYS A 241 -1.67 -24.04 -21.33
N ASN A 242 -2.19 -24.62 -22.41
CA ASN A 242 -1.42 -24.98 -23.60
C ASN A 242 -1.85 -24.11 -24.78
N ILE A 243 -1.04 -23.10 -25.10
CA ILE A 243 -1.20 -22.28 -26.30
C ILE A 243 0.07 -22.41 -27.13
N ASP A 244 -0.03 -23.20 -28.20
CA ASP A 244 1.13 -23.70 -28.94
C ASP A 244 1.82 -22.66 -29.84
N SER A 245 1.24 -21.47 -30.00
CA SER A 245 1.83 -20.39 -30.82
C SER A 245 2.11 -19.10 -30.05
N ALA A 246 3.16 -18.38 -30.43
CA ALA A 246 3.50 -17.08 -29.85
C ALA A 246 2.41 -16.02 -30.11
N SER A 247 1.76 -16.06 -31.29
CA SER A 247 0.67 -15.15 -31.65
C SER A 247 -0.57 -15.39 -30.78
N ALA A 248 -0.97 -16.65 -30.60
CA ALA A 248 -2.10 -16.98 -29.73
C ALA A 248 -1.80 -16.68 -28.25
N ARG A 249 -0.55 -16.86 -27.78
CA ARG A 249 -0.13 -16.44 -26.43
C ARG A 249 -0.26 -14.93 -26.24
N LYS A 250 0.14 -14.12 -27.24
CA LYS A 250 -0.01 -12.67 -27.20
C LYS A 250 -1.49 -12.26 -27.19
N GLY A 251 -2.31 -12.86 -28.05
CA GLY A 251 -3.76 -12.63 -28.09
C GLY A 251 -4.43 -12.94 -26.76
N HIS A 252 -4.10 -14.08 -26.15
CA HIS A 252 -4.63 -14.48 -24.85
C HIS A 252 -4.23 -13.49 -23.73
N LYS A 253 -2.96 -13.07 -23.69
CA LYS A 253 -2.49 -12.05 -22.73
C LYS A 253 -3.27 -10.74 -22.85
N MET A 254 -3.55 -10.30 -24.08
CA MET A 254 -4.34 -9.07 -24.31
C MET A 254 -5.80 -9.22 -23.87
N VAL A 255 -6.40 -10.39 -24.08
CA VAL A 255 -7.77 -10.68 -23.60
C VAL A 255 -7.81 -10.64 -22.07
N VAL A 256 -6.91 -11.37 -21.41
CA VAL A 256 -6.81 -11.37 -19.94
C VAL A 256 -6.64 -9.95 -19.42
N ALA A 257 -5.67 -9.18 -19.96
CA ALA A 257 -5.47 -7.79 -19.54
C ALA A 257 -6.73 -6.92 -19.69
N ARG A 258 -7.46 -7.05 -20.79
CA ARG A 258 -8.73 -6.33 -21.01
C ARG A 258 -9.78 -6.71 -19.98
N GLU A 259 -9.96 -8.00 -19.72
CA GLU A 259 -10.97 -8.48 -18.77
C GLU A 259 -10.60 -8.11 -17.33
N THR A 260 -9.31 -8.16 -16.97
CA THR A 260 -8.83 -7.70 -15.68
C THR A 260 -9.08 -6.20 -15.47
N MET A 261 -8.88 -5.37 -16.51
CA MET A 261 -9.26 -3.95 -16.44
C MET A 261 -10.78 -3.74 -16.35
N ALA A 262 -11.58 -4.58 -17.04
CA ALA A 262 -13.03 -4.52 -16.94
C ALA A 262 -13.53 -4.86 -15.52
N LEU A 263 -12.93 -5.85 -14.84
CA LEU A 263 -13.22 -6.11 -13.42
C LEU A 263 -12.91 -4.88 -12.56
N ARG A 264 -11.76 -4.25 -12.77
CA ARG A 264 -11.39 -3.04 -12.02
C ARG A 264 -12.43 -1.95 -12.15
N ASP A 265 -12.80 -1.65 -13.39
CA ASP A 265 -13.78 -0.59 -13.64
C ASP A 265 -15.17 -1.01 -13.15
N LEU A 266 -15.56 -2.28 -13.27
CA LEU A 266 -16.80 -2.79 -12.69
C LEU A 266 -16.86 -2.54 -11.18
N VAL A 267 -15.82 -2.91 -10.42
CA VAL A 267 -15.75 -2.69 -8.97
C VAL A 267 -15.85 -1.20 -8.62
N ILE A 268 -15.16 -0.32 -9.35
CA ILE A 268 -15.21 1.13 -9.12
C ILE A 268 -16.62 1.68 -9.39
N ASN A 269 -17.25 1.31 -10.51
CA ASN A 269 -18.59 1.79 -10.85
C ASN A 269 -19.66 1.18 -9.94
N THR A 270 -19.44 -0.03 -9.43
CA THR A 270 -20.28 -0.66 -8.40
C THR A 270 -20.23 0.14 -7.11
N ASN A 271 -19.03 0.52 -6.66
CA ASN A 271 -18.86 1.42 -5.53
C ASN A 271 -19.67 2.72 -5.71
N TYR A 272 -19.66 3.33 -6.89
CA TYR A 272 -20.47 4.53 -7.14
C TYR A 272 -21.98 4.26 -7.19
N LEU A 273 -22.40 3.13 -7.76
CA LEU A 273 -23.80 2.74 -7.78
C LEU A 273 -24.36 2.54 -6.36
N LEU A 274 -23.57 1.90 -5.49
CA LEU A 274 -23.92 1.68 -4.09
C LEU A 274 -23.94 2.97 -3.28
N GLU A 275 -23.02 3.90 -3.56
CA GLU A 275 -23.06 5.24 -2.99
C GLU A 275 -24.40 5.90 -3.31
N TYR A 276 -24.82 5.77 -4.57
CA TYR A 276 -26.07 6.32 -5.05
C TYR A 276 -27.30 5.74 -4.37
N ALA A 277 -27.32 4.43 -4.13
CA ALA A 277 -28.42 3.75 -3.45
C ALA A 277 -28.60 4.21 -1.99
N LEU A 278 -27.55 4.80 -1.39
CA LEU A 278 -27.57 5.30 -0.01
C LEU A 278 -27.84 6.81 0.07
N VAL A 279 -27.77 7.55 -1.04
CA VAL A 279 -28.06 8.99 -1.08
C VAL A 279 -29.54 9.24 -0.72
N PRO A 280 -29.85 10.26 0.11
CA PRO A 280 -31.23 10.64 0.38
C PRO A 280 -31.97 11.09 -0.88
N ASP A 281 -33.26 10.77 -0.96
CA ASP A 281 -34.09 10.93 -2.16
C ASP A 281 -34.08 12.36 -2.73
N GLU A 282 -34.01 13.36 -1.86
CA GLU A 282 -33.93 14.80 -2.20
C GLU A 282 -32.71 15.17 -3.06
N TYR A 283 -31.65 14.37 -3.02
CA TYR A 283 -30.39 14.58 -3.74
C TYR A 283 -30.19 13.57 -4.88
N LEU A 284 -31.19 12.75 -5.18
CA LEU A 284 -31.13 11.72 -6.21
C LEU A 284 -31.31 12.31 -7.62
N ASN A 285 -30.22 12.40 -8.36
CA ASN A 285 -30.15 12.63 -9.80
C ASN A 285 -30.26 11.29 -10.58
N SER A 286 -31.48 11.00 -11.03
CA SER A 286 -31.81 9.80 -11.81
C SER A 286 -31.05 9.70 -13.14
N GLU A 287 -30.68 10.82 -13.78
CA GLU A 287 -29.89 10.81 -15.02
C GLU A 287 -28.47 10.28 -14.78
N LEU A 288 -27.85 10.69 -13.67
CA LEU A 288 -26.54 10.20 -13.26
C LEU A 288 -26.59 8.72 -12.88
N ALA A 289 -27.62 8.28 -12.14
CA ALA A 289 -27.84 6.88 -11.82
C ALA A 289 -27.96 6.02 -13.10
N ASN A 290 -28.76 6.49 -14.07
CA ASN A 290 -28.93 5.81 -15.36
C ASN A 290 -27.61 5.71 -16.12
N LYS A 291 -26.80 6.78 -16.13
CA LYS A 291 -25.50 6.79 -16.79
C LYS A 291 -24.51 5.82 -16.14
N LEU A 292 -24.50 5.76 -14.80
CA LEU A 292 -23.67 4.81 -14.04
C LEU A 292 -24.10 3.37 -14.31
N TYR A 293 -25.41 3.08 -14.25
CA TYR A 293 -25.92 1.74 -14.51
C TYR A 293 -25.65 1.28 -15.94
N ARG A 294 -25.88 2.11 -16.96
CA ARG A 294 -25.54 1.77 -18.36
C ARG A 294 -24.05 1.45 -18.54
N LYS A 295 -23.19 2.14 -17.80
CA LYS A 295 -21.75 1.84 -17.81
C LYS A 295 -21.47 0.48 -17.16
N VAL A 296 -22.11 0.17 -16.05
CA VAL A 296 -22.02 -1.15 -15.40
C VAL A 296 -22.55 -2.26 -16.33
N GLU A 297 -23.72 -2.06 -16.93
CA GLU A 297 -24.36 -2.97 -17.90
C GLU A 297 -23.44 -3.28 -19.09
N SER A 298 -22.77 -2.26 -19.63
CA SER A 298 -21.85 -2.42 -20.77
C SER A 298 -20.69 -3.40 -20.52
N PHE A 299 -20.27 -3.61 -19.26
CA PHE A 299 -19.24 -4.59 -18.92
C PHE A 299 -19.74 -6.03 -19.06
N PHE A 300 -21.05 -6.27 -18.96
CA PHE A 300 -21.66 -7.58 -19.14
C PHE A 300 -21.95 -7.88 -20.61
N ASP A 301 -22.21 -6.83 -21.42
CA ASP A 301 -22.38 -6.96 -22.87
C ASP A 301 -21.06 -7.25 -23.59
N THR A 302 -19.98 -6.63 -23.12
CA THR A 302 -18.65 -6.69 -23.76
C THR A 302 -17.67 -7.63 -23.07
N GLY A 303 -17.99 -8.08 -21.85
CA GLY A 303 -17.18 -8.99 -21.03
C GLY A 303 -17.34 -10.46 -21.39
N ARG A 304 -16.85 -11.34 -20.51
CA ARG A 304 -17.01 -12.80 -20.70
C ARG A 304 -18.48 -13.18 -20.67
N HIS A 305 -18.84 -14.17 -21.49
CA HIS A 305 -20.20 -14.72 -21.49
C HIS A 305 -20.63 -15.20 -20.10
N GLU A 306 -19.69 -15.72 -19.32
CA GLU A 306 -19.88 -16.18 -17.93
C GLU A 306 -20.30 -15.06 -16.97
N TRP A 307 -20.07 -13.79 -17.31
CA TRP A 307 -20.45 -12.66 -16.45
C TRP A 307 -21.90 -12.22 -16.67
N LYS A 308 -22.49 -12.54 -17.83
CA LYS A 308 -23.84 -12.08 -18.18
C LYS A 308 -24.92 -12.40 -17.14
N PRO A 309 -24.95 -13.59 -16.51
CA PRO A 309 -25.93 -13.90 -15.46
C PRO A 309 -25.84 -12.94 -14.26
N GLU A 310 -24.65 -12.42 -13.97
CA GLU A 310 -24.39 -11.56 -12.82
C GLU A 310 -24.94 -10.14 -12.98
N ALA A 311 -25.24 -9.71 -14.21
CA ALA A 311 -25.79 -8.37 -14.49
C ALA A 311 -27.08 -8.08 -13.70
N ALA A 312 -27.87 -9.12 -13.41
CA ALA A 312 -29.10 -9.01 -12.64
C ALA A 312 -28.87 -8.49 -11.21
N CYS A 313 -27.76 -8.87 -10.57
CA CYS A 313 -27.42 -8.42 -9.22
C CYS A 313 -27.20 -6.90 -9.17
N PHE A 314 -26.51 -6.34 -10.18
CA PHE A 314 -26.25 -4.90 -10.27
C PHE A 314 -27.52 -4.13 -10.66
N LYS A 315 -28.35 -4.71 -11.53
CA LYS A 315 -29.65 -4.15 -11.90
C LYS A 315 -30.56 -4.00 -10.68
N ALA A 316 -30.58 -5.02 -9.81
CA ALA A 316 -31.39 -5.02 -8.60
C ALA A 316 -31.04 -3.86 -7.65
N VAL A 317 -29.76 -3.49 -7.52
CA VAL A 317 -29.33 -2.32 -6.72
C VAL A 317 -29.77 -1.01 -7.38
N TYR A 318 -29.60 -0.90 -8.70
CA TYR A 318 -30.00 0.27 -9.46
C TYR A 318 -31.52 0.52 -9.39
N GLU A 319 -32.34 -0.53 -9.57
CA GLU A 319 -33.79 -0.44 -9.47
C GLU A 319 -34.23 -0.03 -8.08
N TYR A 320 -33.60 -0.60 -7.04
CA TYR A 320 -33.86 -0.19 -5.65
C TYR A 320 -33.58 1.32 -5.45
N ALA A 321 -32.45 1.83 -5.95
CA ALA A 321 -32.10 3.25 -5.85
C ALA A 321 -33.13 4.17 -6.55
N LEU A 322 -33.74 3.72 -7.64
CA LEU A 322 -34.77 4.48 -8.36
C LEU A 322 -36.16 4.39 -7.71
N VAL A 323 -36.56 3.22 -7.23
CA VAL A 323 -37.88 2.99 -6.61
C VAL A 323 -37.99 3.75 -5.29
N ARG A 324 -36.91 3.79 -4.49
CA ARG A 324 -36.86 4.57 -3.26
C ARG A 324 -37.15 6.06 -3.51
N GLY A 325 -36.53 6.64 -4.55
CA GLY A 325 -36.77 8.02 -4.95
C GLY A 325 -38.18 8.33 -5.49
N GLN A 326 -39.03 7.33 -5.71
CA GLN A 326 -40.41 7.50 -6.20
C GLN A 326 -41.47 7.43 -5.09
N HIS A 327 -41.15 6.91 -3.90
CA HIS A 327 -42.12 6.77 -2.81
C HIS A 327 -42.33 8.03 -1.95
N HIS A 328 -41.61 9.12 -2.27
CA HIS A 328 -41.70 10.41 -1.57
C HIS A 328 -41.84 11.64 -2.49
N ALA A 329 -42.19 11.43 -3.77
CA ALA A 329 -42.51 12.51 -4.71
C ALA A 329 -44.01 12.89 -4.68
#